data_AF-A0A147GLU9-F1
#
_entry.id   AF-A0A147GLU9-F1
#
_cell.length_a   1.000
_cell.length_b   1.000
_cell.length_c   1.000
_cell.angle_alpha   90.00
_cell.angle_beta   90.00
_cell.angle_gamma   90.00
#
_symmetry.space_group_name_H-M   'P 1'
#
loop_
_entity.id
_entity.type
_entity.pdbx_description
1 polymer ?
#
loop_
_entity_poly.entity_id
_entity_poly.type
_entity_poly.pdbx_seq_one_letter_code
_entity_poly.pdbx_strand_id
1 'polypeptide(L)'
;MSNPFKNALAARQAQVGLWLSMADSYAAEACATAGFDWLLIDGEHAPNNVLSILPQLQSVAAYRSHPVVRAVNGDTALIKQLLDIGAQTLLVPMVDTAEQAAALVSATRYRPGGFLGVGETKAPRPVRPCPPDAHTTY
;
A
#
# COMPACT_ATOMS: atom_id res chain seq x y z
N MET A 1 0.74 10.33 11.03
CA MET A 1 -0.37 9.38 10.77
C MET A 1 0.09 7.98 11.15
N SER A 2 -0.73 7.22 11.88
CA SER A 2 -0.43 5.85 12.29
C SER A 2 -0.76 4.88 11.14
N ASN A 3 0.05 3.83 10.94
CA ASN A 3 -0.25 2.73 10.00
C ASN A 3 -0.75 1.53 10.82
N PRO A 4 -2.08 1.24 10.83
CA PRO A 4 -2.65 0.17 11.63
C PRO A 4 -2.08 -1.21 11.31
N PHE A 5 -1.85 -1.51 10.02
CA PHE A 5 -1.26 -2.77 9.59
C PHE A 5 0.15 -2.97 10.16
N LYS A 6 0.98 -1.93 10.12
CA LYS A 6 2.31 -1.96 10.74
C LYS A 6 2.24 -2.21 12.24
N ASN A 7 1.27 -1.62 12.94
CA ASN A 7 1.10 -1.83 14.38
C ASN A 7 0.63 -3.26 14.70
N ALA A 8 -0.28 -3.82 13.89
CA ALA A 8 -0.73 -5.21 14.04
C ALA A 8 0.43 -6.21 13.85
N LEU A 9 1.29 -5.99 12.84
CA LEU A 9 2.50 -6.78 12.64
C LEU A 9 3.46 -6.68 13.83
N ALA A 10 3.68 -5.46 14.36
CA ALA A 10 4.53 -5.26 15.54
C ALA A 10 3.97 -5.96 16.78
N ALA A 11 2.64 -6.03 16.91
CA ALA A 11 1.94 -6.75 17.96
C ALA A 11 1.85 -8.27 17.73
N ARG A 12 2.47 -8.79 16.65
CA ARG A 12 2.41 -10.22 16.25
C ARG A 12 0.99 -10.75 16.07
N GLN A 13 0.07 -9.89 15.66
CA GLN A 13 -1.28 -10.30 15.28
C GLN A 13 -1.24 -10.91 13.89
N ALA A 14 -1.85 -12.08 13.71
CA ALA A 14 -1.99 -12.68 12.39
C ALA A 14 -2.82 -11.76 11.49
N GLN A 15 -2.38 -11.59 10.23
CA GLN A 15 -3.05 -10.75 9.24
C GLN A 15 -3.29 -11.59 7.99
N VAL A 16 -4.57 -11.84 7.67
CA VAL A 16 -4.94 -12.65 6.50
C VAL A 16 -5.01 -11.76 5.27
N GLY A 17 -4.30 -12.14 4.21
CA GLY A 17 -4.18 -11.34 2.99
C GLY A 17 -4.70 -12.03 1.74
N LEU A 18 -5.01 -11.23 0.72
CA LEU A 18 -5.34 -11.69 -0.62
C LEU A 18 -4.41 -11.06 -1.67
N TRP A 19 -4.00 -11.86 -2.65
CA TRP A 19 -3.18 -11.42 -3.77
C TRP A 19 -4.04 -10.89 -4.93
N LEU A 20 -3.76 -9.68 -5.39
CA LEU A 20 -4.46 -9.02 -6.49
C LEU A 20 -3.56 -8.95 -7.73
N SER A 21 -3.80 -9.85 -8.68
CA SER A 21 -3.06 -9.93 -9.94
C SER A 21 -3.86 -9.50 -11.17
N MET A 22 -5.06 -8.94 -10.97
CA MET A 22 -5.98 -8.56 -12.06
C MET A 22 -5.68 -7.18 -12.67
N ALA A 23 -4.89 -6.34 -11.99
CA ALA A 23 -4.57 -4.97 -12.39
C ALA A 23 -5.81 -4.10 -12.68
N ASP A 24 -6.91 -4.33 -11.94
CA ASP A 24 -8.19 -3.67 -12.13
C ASP A 24 -8.72 -3.09 -10.80
N SER A 25 -9.11 -1.82 -10.82
CA SER A 25 -9.54 -1.09 -9.61
C SER A 25 -10.92 -1.49 -9.10
N TYR A 26 -11.82 -1.92 -9.99
CA TYR A 26 -13.15 -2.39 -9.63
C TYR A 26 -13.07 -3.77 -8.96
N ALA A 27 -12.25 -4.67 -9.50
CA ALA A 27 -11.98 -5.96 -8.87
C ALA A 27 -11.27 -5.79 -7.51
N ALA A 28 -10.32 -4.85 -7.40
CA ALA A 28 -9.68 -4.52 -6.13
C ALA A 28 -10.68 -4.01 -5.08
N GLU A 29 -11.64 -3.18 -5.48
CA GLU A 29 -12.72 -2.71 -4.61
C GLU A 29 -13.61 -3.86 -4.13
N ALA A 30 -14.04 -4.73 -5.06
CA ALA A 30 -14.83 -5.90 -4.71
C ALA A 30 -14.10 -6.79 -3.68
N CYS A 31 -12.80 -7.03 -3.89
CA CYS A 31 -11.96 -7.76 -2.94
C CYS A 31 -11.84 -7.07 -1.57
N ALA A 32 -11.87 -5.73 -1.52
CA ALA A 32 -11.83 -4.97 -0.27
C ALA A 32 -13.08 -5.15 0.60
N THR A 33 -14.19 -5.58 0.01
CA THR A 33 -15.42 -5.94 0.75
C THR A 33 -15.37 -7.34 1.36
N ALA A 34 -14.45 -8.20 0.92
CA ALA A 34 -14.42 -9.62 1.29
C ALA A 34 -13.87 -9.91 2.70
N GLY A 35 -13.44 -8.89 3.44
CA GLY A 35 -13.06 -9.02 4.85
C GLY A 35 -11.60 -9.41 5.11
N PHE A 36 -10.73 -9.35 4.11
CA PHE A 36 -9.29 -9.55 4.30
C PHE A 36 -8.66 -8.40 5.10
N ASP A 37 -7.64 -8.70 5.92
CA ASP A 37 -6.92 -7.68 6.67
C ASP A 37 -6.04 -6.82 5.75
N TRP A 38 -5.49 -7.42 4.69
CA TRP A 38 -4.66 -6.72 3.70
C TRP A 38 -4.82 -7.27 2.29
N LEU A 39 -4.52 -6.42 1.30
CA LEU A 39 -4.59 -6.76 -0.12
C LEU A 39 -3.26 -6.44 -0.78
N LEU A 40 -2.66 -7.41 -1.47
CA LEU A 40 -1.41 -7.22 -2.19
C LEU A 40 -1.68 -6.85 -3.64
N ILE A 41 -1.43 -5.59 -4.00
CA ILE A 41 -1.41 -5.15 -5.39
C ILE A 41 -0.08 -5.56 -5.99
N ASP A 42 -0.13 -6.50 -6.92
CA ASP A 42 1.06 -7.11 -7.49
C ASP A 42 1.64 -6.27 -8.62
N GLY A 43 2.79 -5.64 -8.41
CA GLY A 43 3.53 -4.93 -9.48
C GLY A 43 4.52 -5.80 -10.26
N GLU A 44 4.90 -6.99 -9.78
CA GLU A 44 6.02 -7.76 -10.32
C GLU A 44 5.58 -8.84 -11.32
N HIS A 45 4.48 -9.55 -11.02
CA HIS A 45 3.98 -10.64 -11.87
C HIS A 45 2.57 -10.42 -12.41
N ALA A 46 2.00 -9.26 -12.17
CA ALA A 46 0.77 -8.82 -12.79
C ALA A 46 1.04 -7.58 -13.65
N PRO A 47 0.17 -7.25 -14.63
CA PRO A 47 0.39 -6.15 -15.55
C PRO A 47 0.10 -4.78 -14.90
N ASN A 48 0.68 -4.53 -13.73
CA ASN A 48 0.55 -3.27 -13.01
C ASN A 48 1.76 -2.36 -13.24
N ASN A 49 1.48 -1.05 -13.30
CA ASN A 49 2.46 0.01 -13.24
C ASN A 49 2.00 1.08 -12.24
N VAL A 50 2.81 2.11 -12.00
CA VAL A 50 2.49 3.17 -11.04
C VAL A 50 1.11 3.81 -11.29
N LEU A 51 0.73 4.00 -12.56
CA LEU A 51 -0.54 4.61 -12.95
C LEU A 51 -1.73 3.66 -12.81
N SER A 52 -1.55 2.34 -12.92
CA SER A 52 -2.62 1.37 -12.66
C SER A 52 -2.76 1.06 -11.16
N ILE A 53 -1.68 1.20 -10.39
CA ILE A 53 -1.68 1.00 -8.92
C ILE A 53 -2.45 2.13 -8.22
N LEU A 54 -2.29 3.38 -8.66
CA LEU A 54 -2.97 4.54 -8.06
C LEU A 54 -4.50 4.36 -7.91
N PRO A 55 -5.27 4.02 -8.97
CA PRO A 55 -6.72 3.84 -8.83
C PRO A 55 -7.10 2.63 -7.94
N GLN A 56 -6.29 1.58 -7.88
CA GLN A 56 -6.49 0.48 -6.93
C GLN A 56 -6.26 0.93 -5.48
N LEU A 57 -5.24 1.75 -5.21
CA LEU A 57 -5.04 2.35 -3.89
C LEU A 57 -6.22 3.24 -3.50
N GLN A 58 -6.73 4.03 -4.44
CA GLN A 58 -7.88 4.90 -4.23
C GLN A 58 -9.16 4.10 -3.92
N SER A 59 -9.42 3.02 -4.65
CA SER A 59 -10.62 2.20 -4.44
C SER A 59 -10.59 1.46 -3.10
N VAL A 60 -9.43 0.92 -2.71
CA VAL A 60 -9.28 0.23 -1.42
C VAL A 60 -9.30 1.20 -0.22
N ALA A 61 -8.98 2.48 -0.41
CA ALA A 61 -8.80 3.44 0.69
C ALA A 61 -10.04 3.65 1.60
N ALA A 62 -11.24 3.41 1.07
CA ALA A 62 -12.51 3.55 1.81
C ALA A 62 -12.80 2.36 2.76
N TYR A 63 -12.10 1.25 2.57
CA TYR A 63 -12.36 -0.02 3.27
C TYR A 63 -11.40 -0.26 4.44
N ARG A 64 -11.69 -1.31 5.22
CA ARG A 64 -10.84 -1.73 6.34
C ARG A 64 -9.54 -2.38 5.86
N SER A 65 -9.57 -3.10 4.75
CA SER A 65 -8.42 -3.82 4.21
C SER A 65 -7.26 -2.87 3.92
N HIS A 66 -6.06 -3.23 4.36
CA HIS A 66 -4.87 -2.41 4.16
C HIS A 66 -4.19 -2.74 2.81
N PRO A 67 -3.99 -1.77 1.91
CA PRO A 67 -3.30 -2.03 0.66
C PRO A 67 -1.78 -2.16 0.88
N VAL A 68 -1.20 -3.22 0.34
CA VAL A 68 0.25 -3.45 0.23
C VAL A 68 0.60 -3.49 -1.24
N VAL A 69 1.69 -2.82 -1.63
CA VAL A 69 2.13 -2.81 -3.04
C VAL A 69 3.41 -3.64 -3.16
N ARG A 70 3.40 -4.62 -4.07
CA ARG A 70 4.63 -5.31 -4.48
C ARG A 70 5.33 -4.50 -5.57
N ALA A 71 6.56 -4.06 -5.32
CA ALA A 71 7.35 -3.37 -6.33
C ALA A 71 7.90 -4.38 -7.35
N VAL A 72 8.12 -3.93 -8.59
CA VAL A 72 8.78 -4.75 -9.64
C VAL A 72 10.20 -5.13 -9.23
N ASN A 73 10.89 -4.21 -8.55
CA ASN A 73 12.26 -4.37 -8.07
C ASN A 73 12.53 -3.39 -6.92
N GLY A 74 13.75 -3.45 -6.37
CA GLY A 74 14.22 -2.57 -5.30
C GLY A 74 14.77 -1.21 -5.76
N ASP A 75 14.42 -0.71 -6.96
CA ASP A 75 14.94 0.58 -7.44
C ASP A 75 14.39 1.75 -6.60
N THR A 76 15.30 2.64 -6.19
CA THR A 76 14.99 3.82 -5.38
C THR A 76 14.04 4.78 -6.09
N ALA A 77 14.17 4.95 -7.42
CA ALA A 77 13.30 5.83 -8.19
C ALA A 77 11.86 5.30 -8.20
N LEU A 78 11.68 4.00 -8.44
CA LEU A 78 10.39 3.32 -8.40
C LEU A 78 9.77 3.40 -7.00
N ILE A 79 10.55 3.10 -5.95
CA ILE A 79 10.08 3.18 -4.56
C ILE A 79 9.57 4.58 -4.24
N LYS A 80 10.30 5.63 -4.65
CA LYS A 80 9.84 7.01 -4.46
C LYS A 80 8.50 7.26 -5.14
N GLN A 81 8.35 6.85 -6.40
CA GLN A 81 7.08 7.00 -7.13
C GLN A 81 5.91 6.29 -6.42
N LEU A 82 6.13 5.05 -5.94
CA LEU A 82 5.12 4.30 -5.20
C LEU A 82 4.73 4.99 -3.87
N LEU A 83 5.70 5.56 -3.17
CA LEU A 83 5.45 6.34 -1.94
C LEU A 83 4.72 7.66 -2.22
N ASP A 84 4.99 8.29 -3.35
CA ASP A 84 4.36 9.56 -3.76
C ASP A 84 2.88 9.38 -4.13
N ILE A 85 2.51 8.25 -4.75
CA ILE A 85 1.10 7.88 -4.99
C ILE A 85 0.35 7.37 -3.75
N GLY A 86 1.02 7.32 -2.59
CA GLY A 86 0.40 7.04 -1.29
C GLY A 86 0.55 5.61 -0.77
N ALA A 87 1.39 4.77 -1.38
CA ALA A 87 1.70 3.45 -0.81
C ALA A 87 2.41 3.62 0.55
N GLN A 88 1.95 2.92 1.58
CA GLN A 88 2.53 2.98 2.94
C GLN A 88 3.27 1.70 3.33
N THR A 89 2.97 0.61 2.64
CA THR A 89 3.57 -0.70 2.90
C THR A 89 3.98 -1.27 1.56
N LEU A 90 5.27 -1.56 1.43
CA LEU A 90 5.88 -2.11 0.23
C LEU A 90 6.37 -3.52 0.51
N LEU A 91 6.10 -4.42 -0.43
CA LEU A 91 6.76 -5.72 -0.52
C LEU A 91 7.78 -5.62 -1.64
N VAL A 92 9.07 -5.71 -1.31
CA VAL A 92 10.16 -5.61 -2.29
C VAL A 92 10.71 -7.02 -2.54
N PRO A 93 10.71 -7.50 -3.80
CA PRO A 93 11.20 -8.83 -4.13
C PRO A 93 12.74 -8.87 -4.14
N MET A 94 13.29 -10.09 -4.11
CA MET A 94 14.72 -10.38 -4.33
C MET A 94 15.67 -9.57 -3.44
N VAL A 95 15.41 -9.57 -2.13
CA VAL A 95 16.30 -8.98 -1.11
C VAL A 95 17.08 -10.10 -0.44
N ASP A 96 18.33 -10.29 -0.88
CA ASP A 96 19.18 -11.40 -0.46
C ASP A 96 20.18 -11.02 0.63
N THR A 97 20.47 -9.72 0.81
CA THR A 97 21.46 -9.25 1.79
C THR A 97 20.92 -8.19 2.75
N ALA A 98 21.56 -8.08 3.92
CA ALA A 98 21.23 -7.08 4.92
C ALA A 98 21.47 -5.64 4.41
N GLU A 99 22.49 -5.46 3.57
CA GLU A 99 22.83 -4.17 2.96
C GLU A 99 21.74 -3.72 1.99
N GLN A 100 21.22 -4.65 1.17
CA GLN A 100 20.09 -4.37 0.29
C GLN A 100 18.86 -3.95 1.11
N ALA A 101 18.54 -4.68 2.18
CA ALA A 101 17.44 -4.33 3.07
C ALA A 101 17.63 -2.93 3.71
N ALA A 102 18.84 -2.62 4.20
CA ALA A 102 19.15 -1.32 4.80
C ALA A 102 19.04 -0.16 3.79
N ALA A 103 19.49 -0.38 2.55
CA ALA A 103 19.37 0.59 1.46
C ALA A 103 17.90 0.88 1.13
N LEU A 104 17.07 -0.16 1.04
CA LEU A 104 15.62 -0.03 0.80
C LEU A 104 14.92 0.73 1.92
N VAL A 105 15.21 0.40 3.18
CA VAL A 105 14.64 1.13 4.33
C VAL A 105 15.03 2.61 4.28
N SER A 106 16.27 2.91 3.92
CA SER A 106 16.76 4.29 3.79
C SER A 106 16.08 5.05 2.64
N ALA A 107 15.73 4.36 1.54
CA ALA A 107 14.99 4.93 0.43
C ALA A 107 13.53 5.31 0.80
N THR A 108 12.95 4.69 1.83
CA THR A 108 11.58 4.98 2.29
C THR A 108 11.46 6.10 3.32
N ARG A 109 12.58 6.66 3.79
CA ARG A 109 12.61 7.61 4.91
C ARG A 109 13.13 8.98 4.47
N TYR A 110 12.47 10.03 4.96
CA TYR A 110 12.98 11.40 4.85
C TYR A 110 14.24 11.59 5.71
N ARG A 111 15.08 12.54 5.31
CA ARG A 111 16.23 13.01 6.10
C ARG A 111 15.74 13.49 7.48
N PRO A 112 16.45 13.20 8.61
CA PRO A 112 17.77 12.57 8.75
C PRO A 112 17.82 11.04 8.71
N GLY A 113 16.67 10.35 8.66
CA GLY A 113 16.60 8.89 8.74
C GLY A 113 16.70 8.13 7.41
N GLY A 114 16.99 8.81 6.31
CA GLY A 114 17.06 8.28 4.96
C GLY A 114 17.32 9.37 3.91
N PHE A 115 17.15 9.04 2.63
CA PHE A 115 17.41 9.93 1.50
C PHE A 115 16.19 10.13 0.57
N LEU A 116 14.98 9.82 1.03
CA LEU A 116 13.75 10.10 0.29
C LEU A 116 13.67 11.61 0.00
N GLY A 117 13.64 11.97 -1.29
CA GLY A 117 13.48 13.36 -1.73
C GLY A 117 12.10 13.90 -1.38
N VAL A 118 12.02 15.18 -1.01
CA VAL A 118 10.75 15.87 -0.74
C VAL A 118 10.05 16.15 -2.07
N GLY A 119 8.92 15.49 -2.33
CA GLY A 119 7.93 15.92 -3.31
C GLY A 119 6.89 16.78 -2.62
N GLU A 120 6.66 18.01 -3.09
CA GLU A 120 5.73 18.97 -2.47
C GLU A 120 4.25 18.55 -2.61
N THR A 121 3.96 17.56 -3.45
CA THR A 121 2.62 17.03 -3.72
C THR A 121 2.54 15.55 -3.35
N LYS A 122 2.13 15.24 -2.12
CA LYS A 122 1.64 13.89 -1.77
C LYS A 122 0.16 13.80 -2.11
N ALA A 123 -0.27 12.69 -2.72
CA ALA A 123 -1.70 12.41 -2.82
C ALA A 123 -2.30 12.32 -1.39
N PRO A 124 -3.25 13.20 -1.02
CA PRO A 124 -3.92 13.08 0.27
C PRO A 124 -4.77 11.81 0.28
N ARG A 125 -4.84 11.13 1.43
CA ARG A 125 -5.77 10.00 1.59
C ARG A 125 -7.19 10.53 1.35
N PRO A 126 -8.03 9.84 0.54
CA PRO A 126 -9.46 10.13 0.52
C PRO A 126 -9.98 10.12 1.96
N VAL A 127 -10.59 11.23 2.39
CA VAL A 127 -11.21 11.33 3.70
C VAL A 127 -12.31 10.26 3.73
N ARG A 128 -12.25 9.38 4.73
CA ARG A 128 -13.27 8.34 4.94
C ARG A 128 -14.64 9.04 5.00
N PRO A 129 -15.61 8.72 4.13
CA PRO A 129 -16.97 9.17 4.34
C PRO A 129 -17.44 8.65 5.70
N CYS A 130 -18.12 9.50 6.47
CA CYS A 130 -18.83 9.06 7.67
C CYS A 130 -19.75 7.89 7.27
N PRO A 131 -19.73 6.74 7.98
CA PRO A 131 -20.77 5.75 7.75
C PRO A 131 -22.12 6.45 7.99
N PRO A 132 -23.10 6.32 7.09
CA PRO A 132 -24.43 6.80 7.38
C PRO A 132 -24.90 6.06 8.63
N ASP A 133 -25.31 6.83 9.62
CA ASP A 133 -25.71 6.34 10.92
C ASP A 133 -26.74 5.22 10.78
N ALA A 134 -26.63 4.26 11.70
CA ALA A 134 -27.64 3.26 11.95
C ALA A 134 -29.04 3.88 12.01
N HIS A 135 -30.03 3.11 11.57
CA HIS A 135 -31.47 3.38 11.55
C HIS A 135 -32.02 4.00 10.24
N THR A 136 -32.34 3.12 9.30
CA THR A 136 -33.63 3.18 8.62
C THR A 136 -34.12 1.75 8.43
N THR A 137 -35.04 1.37 9.30
CA THR A 137 -36.03 0.31 9.09
C THR A 137 -36.73 0.57 7.75
N TYR A 138 -36.74 -0.41 6.84
CA TYR A 138 -37.92 -1.06 6.26
C TYR A 138 -37.46 -2.28 5.47
#